data_AF-A0A537NR73-F1
#
_entry.id   AF-A0A537NR73-F1
#
_cell.length_a   1.000
_cell.length_b   1.000
_cell.length_c   1.000
_cell.angle_alpha   90.00
_cell.angle_beta   90.00
_cell.angle_gamma   90.00
#
_symmetry.space_group_name_H-M   'P 1'
#
loop_
_entity.id
_entity.type
_entity.pdbx_description
1 polymer ?
#
loop_
_entity_poly.entity_id
_entity_poly.type
_entity_poly.pdbx_seq_one_letter_code
_entity_poly.pdbx_strand_id
1 'polypeptide(L)'
;EPMRALADFTGYADAVAGGLMSLAAQILSDGEGPPAGELSHHAGMAHAIAERLAAFGRQTRRGQLFVPLELLERHGAGRKELARKDASAALGAALAEFRLIARQHLDRARELRRSVPTHLMPAYLPVALAGPTLARMERRDYDPFVPIEIPLWQRQWLIWRAAHAPERIFR
;
A
#
# COMPACT_ATOMS: atom_id res chain seq x y z
N GLU A 1 10.74 -12.70 12.24
CA GLU A 1 9.46 -13.41 12.31
C GLU A 1 8.46 -12.82 11.32
N PRO A 2 7.72 -13.65 10.55
CA PRO A 2 6.62 -13.18 9.71
C PRO A 2 5.46 -12.64 10.57
N MET A 3 4.71 -11.68 10.05
CA MET A 3 3.52 -11.11 10.70
C MET A 3 2.42 -12.17 10.78
N ARG A 4 1.84 -12.37 11.97
CA ARG A 4 0.82 -13.40 12.17
C ARG A 4 -0.53 -12.88 11.73
N ALA A 5 -0.92 -11.71 12.22
CA ALA A 5 -2.23 -11.12 11.99
C ALA A 5 -2.14 -9.85 11.14
N LEU A 6 -3.28 -9.44 10.58
CA LEU A 6 -3.36 -8.14 9.89
C LEU A 6 -3.00 -6.97 10.81
N ALA A 7 -3.31 -7.08 12.12
CA ALA A 7 -2.96 -6.06 13.11
C ALA A 7 -1.44 -5.82 13.24
N ASP A 8 -0.62 -6.86 13.11
CA ASP A 8 0.84 -6.74 13.12
C ASP A 8 1.32 -5.92 11.92
N PHE A 9 0.69 -6.13 10.76
CA PHE A 9 0.96 -5.36 9.55
C PHE A 9 0.51 -3.91 9.70
N THR A 10 -0.63 -3.67 10.35
CA THR A 10 -1.12 -2.32 10.62
C THR A 10 -0.11 -1.52 11.44
N GLY A 11 0.37 -2.07 12.56
CA GLY A 11 1.40 -1.42 13.37
C GLY A 11 2.70 -1.18 12.60
N TYR A 12 3.10 -2.14 11.75
CA TYR A 12 4.24 -1.95 10.85
C TYR A 12 4.02 -0.81 9.85
N ALA A 13 2.88 -0.77 9.17
CA ALA A 13 2.56 0.25 8.16
C ALA A 13 2.48 1.65 8.76
N ASP A 14 1.92 1.77 9.97
CA ASP A 14 1.94 3.02 10.73
C ASP A 14 3.38 3.45 11.07
N ALA A 15 4.25 2.53 11.45
CA ALA A 15 5.64 2.87 11.76
C ALA A 15 6.47 3.28 10.52
N VAL A 16 6.25 2.63 9.36
CA VAL A 16 7.11 2.83 8.18
C VAL A 16 6.56 3.78 7.12
N ALA A 17 5.26 4.08 7.15
CA ALA A 17 4.62 4.93 6.15
C ALA A 17 3.70 5.96 6.81
N GLY A 18 2.73 5.53 7.61
CA GLY A 18 1.72 6.43 8.19
C GLY A 18 2.33 7.51 9.09
N GLY A 19 3.25 7.13 9.97
CA GLY A 19 3.96 8.04 10.86
C GLY A 19 4.83 9.06 10.10
N LEU A 20 5.48 8.63 9.01
CA LEU A 20 6.26 9.55 8.15
C LEU A 20 5.35 10.56 7.45
N MET A 21 4.19 10.13 6.93
CA MET A 21 3.22 11.02 6.31
C MET A 21 2.62 11.99 7.35
N SER A 22 2.34 11.50 8.56
CA SER A 22 1.86 12.31 9.68
C SER A 22 2.88 13.38 10.06
N LEU A 23 4.15 13.00 10.20
CA LEU A 23 5.23 13.94 10.50
C LEU A 23 5.42 14.97 9.38
N ALA A 24 5.38 14.54 8.12
CA ALA A 24 5.47 15.45 6.98
C ALA A 24 4.30 16.45 6.96
N ALA A 25 3.08 16.00 7.26
CA ALA A 25 1.92 16.88 7.38
C ALA A 25 2.07 17.88 8.54
N GLN A 26 2.61 17.43 9.69
CA GLN A 26 2.88 18.32 10.84
C GLN A 26 3.91 19.41 10.50
N ILE A 27 4.97 19.05 9.77
CA ILE A 27 5.97 20.01 9.29
C ILE A 27 5.32 21.05 8.36
N LEU A 28 4.45 20.60 7.44
CA LEU A 28 3.75 21.49 6.50
C LEU A 28 2.69 22.38 7.18
N SER A 29 2.27 22.03 8.39
CA SER A 29 1.32 22.83 9.17
C SER A 29 1.98 23.74 10.20
N ASP A 30 3.29 23.94 10.13
CA ASP A 30 4.09 24.68 11.13
C ASP A 30 3.86 24.16 12.57
N GLY A 31 3.50 22.89 12.72
CA GLY A 31 3.13 22.28 14.01
C GLY A 31 1.75 22.68 14.58
N GLU A 32 1.00 23.57 13.93
CA GLU A 32 -0.29 24.10 14.42
C GLU A 32 -1.53 23.43 13.80
N GLY A 33 -1.35 22.54 12.81
CA GLY A 33 -2.45 21.93 12.07
C GLY A 33 -3.21 20.83 12.84
N PRO A 34 -4.49 20.59 12.50
CA PRO A 34 -5.24 19.49 13.09
C PRO A 34 -4.54 18.15 12.80
N PRO A 35 -4.66 17.15 13.70
CA PRO A 35 -4.01 15.87 13.50
C PRO A 35 -4.59 15.20 12.26
N ALA A 36 -3.84 15.21 11.16
CA ALA A 36 -4.14 14.43 9.97
C ALA A 36 -3.85 12.92 10.18
N GLY A 37 -3.92 12.45 11.43
CA GLY A 37 -3.53 11.12 11.86
C GLY A 37 -4.34 10.02 11.18
N GLU A 38 -5.68 10.18 11.10
CA GLU A 38 -6.52 9.22 10.39
C GLU A 38 -6.20 9.16 8.90
N LEU A 39 -6.00 10.32 8.25
CA LEU A 39 -5.63 10.36 6.84
C LEU A 39 -4.28 9.65 6.63
N SER A 40 -3.29 9.96 7.47
CA SER A 40 -1.96 9.36 7.44
C SER A 40 -1.97 7.86 7.70
N HIS A 41 -2.81 7.38 8.60
CA HIS A 41 -3.01 5.96 8.84
C HIS A 41 -3.51 5.25 7.58
N HIS A 42 -4.62 5.71 7.00
CA HIS A 42 -5.18 5.08 5.80
C HIS A 42 -4.27 5.22 4.57
N ALA A 43 -3.66 6.39 4.38
CA ALA A 43 -2.66 6.63 3.34
C ALA A 43 -1.45 5.69 3.47
N GLY A 44 -0.91 5.57 4.68
CA GLY A 44 0.22 4.71 5.00
C GLY A 44 -0.10 3.23 4.76
N MET A 45 -1.27 2.76 5.19
CA MET A 45 -1.75 1.40 4.94
C MET A 45 -1.84 1.09 3.45
N ALA A 46 -2.52 1.93 2.68
CA ALA A 46 -2.64 1.76 1.23
C ALA A 46 -1.28 1.70 0.53
N HIS A 47 -0.39 2.63 0.89
CA HIS A 47 0.96 2.71 0.34
C HIS A 47 1.80 1.47 0.69
N ALA A 48 1.86 1.11 1.98
CA ALA A 48 2.64 -0.02 2.46
C ALA A 48 2.18 -1.34 1.82
N ILE A 49 0.87 -1.61 1.78
CA ILE A 49 0.35 -2.84 1.17
C ILE A 49 0.71 -2.91 -0.31
N ALA A 50 0.47 -1.83 -1.07
CA ALA A 50 0.79 -1.80 -2.50
C ALA A 50 2.28 -2.04 -2.76
N GLU A 51 3.18 -1.44 -1.98
CA GLU A 51 4.62 -1.67 -2.09
C GLU A 51 5.03 -3.10 -1.73
N ARG A 52 4.48 -3.67 -0.65
CA ARG A 52 4.82 -5.04 -0.25
C ARG A 52 4.33 -6.05 -1.28
N LEU A 53 3.13 -5.85 -1.84
CA LEU A 53 2.62 -6.69 -2.92
C LEU A 53 3.48 -6.56 -4.19
N ALA A 54 3.89 -5.35 -4.56
CA ALA A 54 4.72 -5.13 -5.76
C ALA A 54 6.12 -5.76 -5.62
N ALA A 55 6.62 -5.84 -4.39
CA ALA A 55 7.90 -6.46 -4.06
C ALA A 55 7.80 -7.94 -3.67
N PHE A 56 6.60 -8.55 -3.67
CA PHE A 56 6.34 -9.88 -3.12
C PHE A 56 7.30 -10.94 -3.65
N GLY A 57 7.41 -11.09 -4.98
CA GLY A 57 8.31 -12.06 -5.60
C GLY A 57 9.79 -11.88 -5.23
N ARG A 58 10.25 -10.64 -5.02
CA ARG A 58 11.63 -10.36 -4.58
C ARG A 58 11.83 -10.66 -3.10
N GLN A 59 10.85 -10.32 -2.27
CA GLN A 59 10.89 -10.53 -0.82
C GLN A 59 10.90 -12.02 -0.48
N THR A 60 10.00 -12.79 -1.10
CA THR A 60 9.91 -14.25 -0.86
C THR A 60 11.18 -14.98 -1.29
N ARG A 61 11.83 -14.55 -2.39
CA ARG A 61 13.15 -15.07 -2.79
C ARG A 61 14.25 -14.83 -1.75
N ARG A 62 14.12 -13.78 -0.92
CA ARG A 62 15.03 -13.46 0.19
C ARG A 62 14.59 -14.08 1.52
N GLY A 63 13.58 -14.95 1.51
CA GLY A 63 13.00 -15.54 2.72
C GLY A 63 12.18 -14.55 3.55
N GLN A 64 11.80 -13.40 2.99
CA GLN A 64 10.99 -12.39 3.66
C GLN A 64 9.52 -12.53 3.24
N LEU A 65 8.62 -12.55 4.23
CA LEU A 65 7.18 -12.61 4.02
C LEU A 65 6.51 -11.49 4.84
N PHE A 66 6.00 -10.49 4.15
CA PHE A 66 5.30 -9.35 4.75
C PHE A 66 3.77 -9.47 4.66
N VAL A 67 3.26 -10.40 3.87
CA VAL A 67 1.82 -10.70 3.85
C VAL A 67 1.47 -11.43 5.16
N PRO A 68 0.46 -10.97 5.92
CA PRO A 68 0.04 -11.64 7.15
C PRO A 68 -0.28 -13.12 6.94
N LEU A 69 0.19 -13.97 7.85
CA LEU A 69 -0.07 -15.42 7.80
C LEU A 69 -1.56 -15.73 7.87
N GLU A 70 -2.32 -14.99 8.67
CA GLU A 70 -3.78 -15.09 8.79
C GLU A 70 -4.49 -14.99 7.43
N LEU A 71 -4.04 -14.09 6.54
CA LEU A 71 -4.62 -13.97 5.19
C LEU A 71 -4.28 -15.19 4.33
N LEU A 72 -3.06 -15.71 4.44
CA LEU A 72 -2.66 -16.89 3.69
C LEU A 72 -3.44 -18.13 4.15
N GLU A 73 -3.57 -18.31 5.47
CA GLU A 73 -4.29 -19.42 6.10
C GLU A 73 -5.78 -19.41 5.75
N ARG A 74 -6.42 -18.23 5.73
CA ARG A 74 -7.83 -18.06 5.36
C ARG A 74 -8.17 -18.57 3.96
N HIS A 75 -7.23 -18.49 3.03
CA HIS A 75 -7.38 -18.99 1.65
C HIS A 75 -6.70 -20.34 1.42
N GLY A 76 -6.13 -20.96 2.45
CA GLY A 76 -5.43 -22.24 2.34
C GLY A 76 -4.04 -22.16 1.68
N ALA A 77 -3.46 -20.97 1.53
CA ALA A 77 -2.15 -20.76 0.95
C ALA A 77 -1.04 -21.13 1.97
N GLY A 78 -0.53 -22.36 1.88
CA GLY A 78 0.47 -22.86 2.83
C GLY A 78 1.91 -22.39 2.55
N ARG A 79 2.77 -22.42 3.58
CA ARG A 79 4.24 -22.17 3.44
C ARG A 79 4.92 -23.07 2.40
N LYS A 80 4.40 -24.28 2.17
CA LYS A 80 4.91 -25.22 1.15
C LYS A 80 4.67 -24.73 -0.29
N GLU A 81 3.58 -24.00 -0.53
CA GLU A 81 3.24 -23.44 -1.85
C GLU A 81 4.10 -22.22 -2.16
N LEU A 82 4.34 -21.37 -1.15
CA LEU A 82 5.30 -20.26 -1.26
C LEU A 82 6.72 -20.76 -1.60
N ALA A 83 7.13 -21.90 -1.05
CA ALA A 83 8.43 -22.50 -1.31
C ALA A 83 8.57 -23.02 -2.76
N ARG A 84 7.46 -23.46 -3.37
CA ARG A 84 7.42 -23.91 -4.77
C ARG A 84 7.39 -22.76 -5.77
N LYS A 85 7.07 -21.54 -5.32
CA LYS A 85 6.85 -20.35 -6.17
C LYS A 85 5.75 -20.57 -7.21
N ASP A 86 4.79 -21.42 -6.88
CA ASP A 86 3.61 -21.62 -7.71
C ASP A 86 2.60 -20.52 -7.38
N ALA A 87 2.14 -19.79 -8.41
CA ALA A 87 1.03 -18.84 -8.30
C ALA A 87 -0.30 -19.62 -8.15
N SER A 88 -0.44 -20.37 -7.05
CA SER A 88 -1.64 -21.16 -6.77
C SER A 88 -2.86 -20.26 -6.69
N ALA A 89 -4.03 -20.80 -7.00
CA ALA A 89 -5.30 -20.07 -6.86
C ALA A 89 -5.51 -19.57 -5.42
N ALA A 90 -5.11 -20.37 -4.43
CA ALA A 90 -5.14 -20.01 -3.01
C ALA A 90 -4.26 -18.79 -2.70
N LEU A 91 -3.01 -18.77 -3.16
CA LEU A 91 -2.13 -17.62 -3.00
C LEU A 91 -2.68 -16.39 -3.72
N GLY A 92 -3.16 -16.56 -4.96
CA GLY A 92 -3.79 -15.49 -5.72
C GLY A 92 -4.96 -14.85 -4.99
N ALA A 93 -5.80 -15.65 -4.35
CA ALA A 93 -6.95 -15.22 -3.56
C ALA A 93 -6.53 -14.47 -2.28
N ALA A 94 -5.55 -14.97 -1.52
CA ALA A 94 -5.02 -14.28 -0.35
C ALA A 94 -4.42 -12.91 -0.71
N LEU A 95 -3.64 -12.84 -1.80
CA LEU A 95 -3.09 -11.57 -2.27
C LEU A 95 -4.19 -10.64 -2.80
N ALA A 96 -5.28 -11.19 -3.36
CA ALA A 96 -6.43 -10.40 -3.80
C ALA A 96 -7.18 -9.77 -2.62
N GLU A 97 -7.36 -10.51 -1.52
CA GLU A 97 -7.90 -9.94 -0.28
C GLU A 97 -7.00 -8.83 0.24
N PHE A 98 -5.68 -9.02 0.22
CA PHE A 98 -4.77 -7.97 0.68
C PHE A 98 -4.81 -6.71 -0.21
N ARG A 99 -4.97 -6.87 -1.53
CA ARG A 99 -5.24 -5.76 -2.45
C ARG A 99 -6.56 -5.06 -2.14
N LEU A 100 -7.61 -5.82 -1.82
CA LEU A 100 -8.90 -5.26 -1.46
C LEU A 100 -8.80 -4.38 -0.20
N ILE A 101 -8.06 -4.83 0.82
CA ILE A 101 -7.77 -4.02 2.02
C ILE A 101 -7.07 -2.72 1.62
N ALA A 102 -6.04 -2.77 0.77
CA ALA A 102 -5.37 -1.57 0.28
C ALA A 102 -6.32 -0.59 -0.45
N ARG A 103 -7.24 -1.11 -1.26
CA ARG A 103 -8.28 -0.31 -1.94
C ARG A 103 -9.23 0.36 -0.94
N GLN A 104 -9.69 -0.36 0.07
CA GLN A 104 -10.53 0.20 1.13
C GLN A 104 -9.82 1.35 1.87
N HIS A 105 -8.53 1.20 2.16
CA HIS A 105 -7.73 2.28 2.76
C HIS A 105 -7.55 3.47 1.80
N LEU A 106 -7.37 3.25 0.49
CA LEU A 106 -7.36 4.35 -0.49
C LEU A 106 -8.69 5.09 -0.53
N ASP A 107 -9.81 4.37 -0.53
CA ASP A 107 -11.14 4.96 -0.55
C ASP A 107 -11.39 5.78 0.71
N ARG A 108 -11.03 5.24 1.88
CA ARG A 108 -11.15 5.96 3.15
C ARG A 108 -10.25 7.19 3.23
N ALA A 109 -9.01 7.10 2.75
CA ALA A 109 -8.11 8.25 2.64
C ALA A 109 -8.69 9.33 1.68
N ARG A 110 -9.31 8.91 0.57
CA ARG A 110 -9.97 9.81 -0.39
C ARG A 110 -11.12 10.59 0.24
N GLU A 111 -11.89 9.95 1.12
CA GLU A 111 -12.96 10.59 1.89
C GLU A 111 -12.40 11.60 2.90
N LEU A 112 -11.46 11.15 3.73
CA LEU A 112 -10.84 11.96 4.78
C LEU A 112 -10.08 13.16 4.23
N ARG A 113 -9.51 13.06 3.02
CA ARG A 113 -8.86 14.18 2.33
C ARG A 113 -9.72 15.46 2.32
N ARG A 114 -11.04 15.33 2.24
CA ARG A 114 -11.96 16.48 2.15
C ARG A 114 -11.94 17.35 3.41
N SER A 115 -11.55 16.82 4.56
CA SER A 115 -11.42 17.58 5.81
C SER A 115 -10.01 18.09 6.07
N VAL A 116 -9.05 17.84 5.17
CA VAL A 116 -7.65 18.24 5.35
C VAL A 116 -7.30 19.41 4.42
N PRO A 117 -6.66 20.49 4.92
CA PRO A 117 -6.22 21.61 4.11
C PRO A 117 -5.34 21.19 2.93
N THR A 118 -5.55 21.82 1.76
CA THR A 118 -4.88 21.43 0.52
C THR A 118 -3.36 21.61 0.58
N HIS A 119 -2.85 22.56 1.36
CA HIS A 119 -1.40 22.79 1.51
C HIS A 119 -0.67 21.62 2.21
N LEU A 120 -1.40 20.73 2.90
CA LEU A 120 -0.84 19.52 3.53
C LEU A 120 -0.77 18.32 2.58
N MET A 121 -1.43 18.38 1.42
CA MET A 121 -1.47 17.29 0.44
C MET A 121 -0.11 16.82 -0.08
N PRO A 122 0.94 17.67 -0.19
CA PRO A 122 2.27 17.21 -0.55
C PRO A 122 2.82 16.06 0.33
N ALA A 123 2.45 16.00 1.61
CA ALA A 123 2.85 14.91 2.52
C ALA A 123 2.38 13.52 2.06
N TYR A 124 1.33 13.47 1.25
CA TYR A 124 0.68 12.23 0.82
C TYR A 124 1.00 11.85 -0.63
N LEU A 125 1.79 12.65 -1.36
CA LEU A 125 2.16 12.36 -2.75
C LEU A 125 2.73 10.95 -3.00
N PRO A 126 3.50 10.32 -2.09
CA PRO A 126 3.96 8.94 -2.29
C PRO A 126 2.81 7.93 -2.52
N VAL A 127 1.61 8.21 -2.00
CA VAL A 127 0.42 7.34 -2.14
C VAL A 127 -0.13 7.33 -3.57
N ALA A 128 0.16 8.35 -4.39
CA ALA A 128 -0.32 8.46 -5.77
C ALA A 128 0.08 7.28 -6.67
N LEU A 129 1.08 6.49 -6.27
CA LEU A 129 1.51 5.29 -6.98
C LEU A 129 0.77 4.02 -6.53
N ALA A 130 0.10 4.03 -5.38
CA ALA A 130 -0.54 2.84 -4.81
C ALA A 130 -1.66 2.31 -5.72
N GLY A 131 -2.64 3.14 -6.09
CA GLY A 131 -3.73 2.71 -6.97
C GLY A 131 -3.29 2.23 -8.36
N PRO A 132 -2.40 2.95 -9.07
CA PRO A 132 -1.83 2.47 -10.33
C PRO A 132 -0.99 1.18 -10.21
N THR A 133 -0.42 0.92 -9.03
CA THR A 133 0.30 -0.33 -8.74
C THR A 133 -0.68 -1.47 -8.51
N LEU A 134 -1.72 -1.26 -7.70
CA LEU A 134 -2.80 -2.23 -7.48
C LEU A 134 -3.52 -2.57 -8.79
N ALA A 135 -3.79 -1.57 -9.64
CA ALA A 135 -4.44 -1.76 -10.94
C ALA A 135 -3.64 -2.69 -11.88
N ARG A 136 -2.29 -2.74 -11.75
CA ARG A 136 -1.47 -3.70 -12.51
C ARG A 136 -1.61 -5.12 -11.97
N MET A 137 -1.77 -5.28 -10.66
CA MET A 137 -1.99 -6.58 -10.01
C MET A 137 -3.41 -7.12 -10.22
N GLU A 138 -4.35 -6.28 -10.63
CA GLU A 138 -5.74 -6.64 -10.90
C GLU A 138 -5.94 -7.12 -12.37
N ARG A 139 -4.88 -7.12 -13.17
CA ARG A 139 -4.94 -7.61 -14.56
C ARG A 139 -4.97 -9.14 -14.62
N ARG A 140 -5.52 -9.68 -15.70
CA ARG A 140 -5.65 -11.13 -15.92
C ARG A 140 -4.31 -11.87 -16.00
N ASP A 141 -3.26 -11.19 -16.45
CA ASP A 141 -1.90 -11.70 -16.61
C ASP A 141 -1.03 -11.49 -15.36
N TYR A 142 -1.62 -11.17 -14.22
CA TYR A 142 -0.89 -10.93 -12.98
C TYR A 142 -0.21 -12.21 -12.46
N ASP A 143 1.12 -12.14 -12.29
CA ASP A 143 1.92 -13.11 -11.57
C ASP A 143 2.58 -12.44 -10.35
N PRO A 144 2.31 -12.89 -9.10
CA PRO A 144 2.88 -12.30 -7.89
C PRO A 144 4.41 -12.45 -7.76
N PHE A 145 5.02 -13.40 -8.48
CA PHE A 145 6.46 -13.64 -8.45
C PHE A 145 7.24 -12.83 -9.48
N VAL A 146 6.54 -12.13 -10.38
CA VAL A 146 7.11 -11.19 -11.34
C VAL A 146 7.07 -9.77 -10.73
N PRO A 147 8.18 -9.01 -10.75
CA PRO A 147 8.20 -7.65 -10.25
C PRO A 147 7.17 -6.76 -10.94
N ILE A 148 6.37 -6.04 -10.14
CA ILE A 148 5.51 -4.98 -10.66
C ILE A 148 6.21 -3.65 -10.49
N GLU A 149 6.53 -3.02 -11.61
CA GLU A 149 7.21 -1.74 -11.63
C GLU A 149 6.47 -0.76 -12.53
N ILE A 150 6.26 0.44 -12.01
CA ILE A 150 5.82 1.57 -12.81
C ILE A 150 7.09 2.16 -13.44
N PRO A 151 7.18 2.30 -14.77
CA PRO A 151 8.31 2.93 -15.42
C PRO A 151 8.62 4.31 -14.81
N LEU A 152 9.89 4.66 -14.64
CA LEU A 152 10.30 5.87 -13.91
C LEU A 152 9.62 7.14 -14.44
N TRP A 153 9.54 7.30 -15.77
CA TRP A 153 8.87 8.44 -16.38
C TRP A 153 7.36 8.50 -16.04
N GLN A 154 6.69 7.34 -15.99
CA GLN A 154 5.28 7.25 -15.59
C GLN A 154 5.12 7.59 -14.11
N ARG A 155 6.05 7.16 -13.24
CA ARG A 155 6.03 7.52 -11.82
C ARG A 155 6.11 9.03 -11.64
N GLN A 156 7.07 9.68 -12.28
CA GLN A 156 7.22 11.14 -12.21
C GLN A 156 5.98 11.85 -12.75
N TRP A 157 5.42 11.35 -13.85
CA TRP A 157 4.19 11.91 -14.43
C TRP A 157 2.97 11.74 -13.52
N LEU A 158 2.80 10.58 -12.88
CA LEU A 158 1.71 10.34 -11.92
C LEU A 158 1.82 11.25 -10.69
N ILE A 159 3.02 11.38 -10.13
CA ILE A 159 3.30 12.27 -8.99
C ILE A 159 3.03 13.72 -9.38
N TRP A 160 3.55 14.18 -10.53
CA TRP A 160 3.33 15.54 -11.02
C TRP A 160 1.83 15.82 -11.21
N ARG A 161 1.07 14.87 -11.80
CA ARG A 161 -0.38 14.99 -11.96
C ARG A 161 -1.12 15.05 -10.63
N ALA A 162 -0.66 14.34 -9.61
CA ALA A 162 -1.26 14.34 -8.28
C ALA A 162 -0.92 15.62 -7.50
N ALA A 163 0.28 16.18 -7.70
CA ALA A 163 0.68 17.46 -7.12
C ALA A 163 -0.18 18.63 -7.61
N HIS A 164 -0.59 18.61 -8.88
CA HIS A 164 -1.45 19.64 -9.46
C HIS A 164 -2.96 19.38 -9.23
N ALA A 165 -3.31 18.18 -8.79
CA ALA A 165 -4.69 17.73 -8.64
C ALA A 165 -4.78 16.71 -7.49
N PRO A 166 -4.84 17.19 -6.23
CA PRO A 166 -4.72 16.35 -5.03
C PRO A 166 -5.76 15.23 -4.91
N GLU A 167 -6.90 15.33 -5.60
CA GLU A 167 -7.89 14.26 -5.67
C GLU A 167 -7.35 12.98 -6.34
N ARG A 168 -6.23 13.07 -7.07
CA ARG A 168 -5.57 11.94 -7.72
C ARG A 168 -4.60 11.18 -6.80
N ILE A 169 -4.27 11.72 -5.62
CA ILE A 169 -3.36 11.06 -4.67
C ILE A 169 -3.92 9.71 -4.22
N PHE A 170 -5.23 9.62 -4.02
CA PHE A 170 -5.89 8.44 -3.49
C PHE A 170 -6.75 7.72 -4.53
N ARG A 171 -6.46 7.86 -5.83
CA ARG A 171 -7.18 7.14 -6.90
C ARG A 171 -6.77 5.69 -6.99
#